data_AF-A0A5R9QRL8-F1
#
_entry.id   AF-A0A5R9QRL8-F1
#
_cell.length_a   1.000
_cell.length_b   1.000
_cell.length_c   1.000
_cell.angle_alpha   90.00
_cell.angle_beta   90.00
_cell.angle_gamma   90.00
#
_symmetry.space_group_name_H-M   'P 1'
#
loop_
_entity.id
_entity.type
_entity.pdbx_description
1 polymer ?
#
loop_
_entity_poly.entity_id
_entity_poly.type
_entity_poly.pdbx_seq_one_letter_code
_entity_poly.pdbx_strand_id
1 'polypeptide(L)' 'MNEFLVHFQDGHCLGKTVLRSFSRQMTLSEARVRLQACYPLRVPHLLNILHLTPMLPGR' A
#
# COMPACT_ATOMS: atom_id res chain seq x y z
N MET A 1 16.12 0.29 3.79
CA MET A 1 14.77 0.72 3.36
C MET A 1 13.95 -0.54 3.21
N ASN A 2 12.78 -0.64 3.84
CA ASN A 2 11.93 -1.83 3.81
C ASN A 2 10.84 -1.65 2.75
N GLU A 3 10.56 -2.72 2.02
CA GLU A 3 9.54 -2.75 0.98
C GLU A 3 8.32 -3.51 1.50
N PHE A 4 7.14 -2.98 1.21
CA PHE A 4 5.87 -3.56 1.62
C PHE A 4 5.01 -3.74 0.38
N LEU A 5 4.59 -4.98 0.14
CA LEU A 5 3.65 -5.27 -0.92
C LEU A 5 2.24 -4.94 -0.42
N VAL A 6 1.52 -4.14 -1.20
CA VAL A 6 0.18 -3.67 -0.88
C VAL A 6 -0.77 -4.09 -1.98
N HIS A 7 -1.76 -4.91 -1.61
CA HIS A 7 -2.93 -5.18 -2.44
C HIS A 7 -4.06 -4.29 -1.95
N PHE A 8 -4.63 -3.50 -2.84
CA PHE A 8 -5.69 -2.55 -2.49
C PHE A 8 -6.84 -2.64 -3.49
N GLN A 9 -7.98 -2.12 -3.07
CA GLN A 9 -9.16 -1.93 -3.88
C GLN A 9 -9.53 -0.45 -3.85
N ASP A 10 -9.71 0.13 -5.02
CA ASP A 10 -10.10 1.52 -5.24
C ASP A 10 -11.45 1.53 -5.96
N GLY A 11 -12.54 1.59 -5.18
CA GLY A 11 -13.90 1.37 -5.68
C GLY A 11 -14.08 -0.08 -6.18
N HIS A 12 -14.29 -0.25 -7.49
CA HIS A 12 -14.40 -1.58 -8.12
C HIS A 12 -13.08 -2.07 -8.74
N CYS A 13 -12.00 -1.28 -8.66
CA CYS A 13 -10.72 -1.63 -9.25
C CYS A 13 -9.80 -2.28 -8.21
N LEU A 14 -9.20 -3.41 -8.55
CA LEU A 14 -8.14 -4.04 -7.77
C LEU A 14 -6.78 -3.53 -8.24
N GLY A 15 -5.89 -3.26 -7.28
CA GLY A 15 -4.55 -2.75 -7.53
C GLY A 15 -3.51 -3.44 -6.65
N LYS A 16 -2.28 -3.47 -7.16
CA LYS A 16 -1.12 -4.01 -6.46
C LYS A 16 0.06 -3.07 -6.66
N THR A 17 0.72 -2.69 -5.56
CA THR A 17 1.89 -1.82 -5.60
C THR A 17 2.86 -2.15 -4.47
N VAL A 18 4.05 -1.55 -4.51
CA VAL A 18 5.07 -1.65 -3.47
C VAL A 18 5.25 -0.27 -2.84
N LEU A 19 5.10 -0.20 -1.52
CA LEU A 19 5.43 0.98 -0.74
C LEU A 19 6.78 0.78 -0.05
N ARG A 20 7.59 1.84 -0.01
CA ARG A 20 8.86 1.84 0.70
C ARG A 20 8.76 2.64 1.99
N SER A 21 9.29 2.12 3.08
CA SER A 21 9.38 2.82 4.36
C SER A 21 10.72 2.55 5.06
N PHE A 22 11.17 3.49 5.89
CA PHE A 22 12.31 3.25 6.79
C PHE A 22 11.89 2.45 8.03
N SER A 23 10.60 2.42 8.35
CA SER A 23 10.07 1.61 9.44
C SER A 23 10.12 0.13 9.10
N ARG A 24 10.36 -0.72 10.11
CA ARG A 24 10.33 -2.19 9.99
C ARG A 24 8.92 -2.74 9.80
N GLN A 25 7.91 -1.96 10.20
CA GLN A 25 6.51 -2.30 10.08
C GLN A 25 5.76 -1.11 9.50
N MET A 26 4.72 -1.39 8.73
CA MET A 26 3.81 -0.40 8.18
C MET A 26 2.41 -0.70 8.69
N THR A 27 1.72 0.30 9.21
CA THR A 27 0.32 0.14 9.60
C THR A 27 -0.58 0.29 8.38
N LEU A 28 -1.82 -0.24 8.45
CA LEU A 28 -2.81 -0.04 7.38
C LEU A 28 -3.11 1.45 7.15
N SER A 29 -3.18 2.24 8.23
CA SER A 29 -3.39 3.69 8.14
C SER A 29 -2.24 4.39 7.41
N GLU A 30 -1.00 4.04 7.73
CA GLU A 30 0.17 4.58 7.02
C GLU A 30 0.15 4.18 5.53
N ALA A 31 -0.10 2.90 5.24
CA ALA A 31 -0.19 2.40 3.88
C ALA A 31 -1.28 3.13 3.07
N ARG A 32 -2.42 3.44 3.70
CA ARG A 32 -3.53 4.17 3.07
C ARG A 32 -3.13 5.60 2.71
N VAL A 33 -2.53 6.34 3.65
CA VAL A 33 -2.05 7.71 3.40
C VAL A 33 -1.00 7.74 2.30
N ARG A 34 -0.06 6.80 2.32
CA ARG A 34 0.97 6.67 1.27
C ARG A 34 0.39 6.31 -0.08
N LEU A 35 -0.59 5.40 -0.15
CA LEU A 35 -1.29 5.08 -1.39
C LEU A 35 -1.98 6.32 -1.97
N GLN A 36 -2.66 7.10 -1.13
CA GLN A 36 -3.32 8.34 -1.55
C GLN A 36 -2.33 9.41 -2.04
N ALA A 37 -1.13 9.47 -1.45
CA ALA A 37 -0.11 10.43 -1.83
C ALA A 37 0.67 10.03 -3.10
N CYS A 38 0.91 8.74 -3.32
CA CYS A 38 1.82 8.26 -4.37
C CYS A 38 1.12 7.59 -5.55
N TYR A 39 -0.17 7.25 -5.44
CA TYR A 39 -0.91 6.53 -6.47
C TYR A 39 -2.11 7.37 -6.94
N PRO A 40 -2.36 7.46 -8.26
CA PRO A 40 -3.51 8.19 -8.79
C PRO A 40 -4.79 7.38 -8.58
N LEU A 41 -5.32 7.41 -7.36
CA LEU A 41 -6.57 6.76 -6.98
C LEU A 41 -7.76 7.47 -7.63
N ARG A 42 -8.71 6.68 -8.13
CA ARG A 42 -9.97 7.14 -8.73
C ARG A 42 -10.98 7.54 -7.66
N VAL A 43 -11.10 6.73 -6.59
CA VAL A 43 -12.12 6.90 -5.56
C VAL A 43 -11.49 6.77 -4.16
N PRO A 44 -10.67 7.75 -3.71
CA PRO A 44 -9.85 7.64 -2.50
C PRO A 44 -10.62 7.33 -1.20
N HIS A 45 -11.90 7.72 -1.13
CA HIS A 45 -12.77 7.47 0.02
C HIS A 45 -13.29 6.03 0.09
N LEU A 46 -13.24 5.29 -1.03
CA LEU A 46 -13.53 3.85 -1.09
C LEU A 46 -12.25 2.99 -1.08
N LEU A 47 -11.09 3.58 -0.78
CA LEU A 47 -9.83 2.85 -0.74
C LEU A 47 -9.83 1.83 0.41
N ASN A 48 -9.74 0.55 0.05
CA ASN A 48 -9.59 -0.54 1.00
C ASN A 48 -8.25 -1.25 0.79
N ILE A 49 -7.55 -1.56 1.89
CA ILE A 49 -6.32 -2.36 1.82
C ILE A 49 -6.70 -3.80 2.13
N LEU A 50 -6.49 -4.68 1.15
CA LEU A 50 -6.82 -6.09 1.25
C LEU A 50 -5.68 -6.87 1.91
N HIS A 51 -4.44 -6.59 1.49
CA HIS A 51 -3.25 -7.20 2.05
C HIS A 51 -2.11 -6.19 2.15
N LEU A 52 -1.38 -6.27 3.26
CA LEU A 52 -0.16 -5.53 3.51
C LEU A 52 0.86 -6.51 4.07
N THR A 53 1.94 -6.77 3.33
CA THR A 53 2.97 -7.72 3.75
C THR A 53 4.37 -7.17 3.52
N PRO A 54 5.30 -7.28 4.48
CA PRO A 54 6.69 -6.93 4.24
C PRO A 54 7.27 -7.86 3.17
N MET A 55 7.98 -7.29 2.20
CA MET A 55 8.77 -8.05 1.26
C MET A 55 10.10 -8.40 1.94
N LEU A 56 10.49 -9.67 1.84
CA LEU A 56 11.84 -10.06 2.20
C LEU A 56 12.82 -9.29 1.30
N PRO A 57 13.90 -8.73 1.85
CA PRO A 57 14.92 -8.09 1.02
C PRO A 57 15.37 -9.09 -0.04
N GLY A 58 15.24 -8.70 -1.31
CA GLY A 58 15.70 -9.51 -2.43
C GLY A 58 17.16 -9.88 -2.21
N ARG A 59 17.45 -11.18 -2.29
CA ARG A 59 18.81 -11.71 -2.31
C ARG A 59 19.59 -11.15 -3.49
#